data_AF-A0A2Z6ML82-F1
#
_entry.id   AF-A0A2Z6ML82-F1
#
_cell.length_a   1.000
_cell.length_b   1.000
_cell.length_c   1.000
_cell.angle_alpha   90.00
_cell.angle_beta   90.00
_cell.angle_gamma   90.00
#
_symmetry.space_group_name_H-M   'P 1'
#
loop_
_entity.id
_entity.type
_entity.pdbx_description
1 polymer ?
#
loop_
_entity_poly.entity_id
_entity_poly.type
_entity_poly.pdbx_seq_one_letter_code
_entity_poly.pdbx_strand_id
1 'polypeptide(L)'
;MDEAQAGRSFKKAVLGIRDEGDSMRDLQVMKVPINEELCKELQGSMVGYLAREQDVRRIQTTFYMEGFPSVLVTHMGGNMALIRSSVEGDVARLVRSKKESVEYYFSKIKPWNPGLLVVQREVWIQVYGIPLHIWGEEFFKMVGNRLGVFLDFDEETISMS
;
A
#
# COMPACT_ATOMS: atom_id res chain seq x y z
N MET A 1 -10.08 -27.41 -12.85
CA MET A 1 -8.78 -27.36 -12.14
C MET A 1 -8.09 -26.16 -12.74
N ASP A 2 -8.36 -24.97 -12.19
CA ASP A 2 -7.98 -23.71 -12.82
C ASP A 2 -6.52 -23.39 -12.49
N GLU A 3 -5.68 -23.42 -13.53
CA GLU A 3 -4.31 -22.96 -13.46
C GLU A 3 -4.30 -21.44 -13.25
N ALA A 4 -3.79 -21.02 -12.10
CA ALA A 4 -3.55 -19.62 -11.81
C ALA A 4 -2.50 -19.06 -12.79
N GLN A 5 -2.95 -18.24 -13.73
CA GLN A 5 -2.06 -17.60 -14.69
C GLN A 5 -1.13 -16.65 -13.93
N ALA A 6 0.15 -17.01 -13.87
CA ALA A 6 1.17 -16.24 -13.18
C ALA A 6 1.30 -14.84 -13.83
N GLY A 7 0.82 -13.82 -13.13
CA GLY A 7 0.93 -12.43 -13.55
C GLY A 7 2.38 -11.99 -13.74
N ARG A 8 2.59 -10.99 -14.60
CA ARG A 8 3.93 -10.41 -14.84
C ARG A 8 4.40 -9.71 -13.57
N SER A 9 5.67 -9.87 -13.21
CA SER A 9 6.22 -9.16 -12.05
C SER A 9 6.22 -7.65 -12.30
N PHE A 10 5.97 -6.86 -11.24
CA PHE A 10 5.99 -5.39 -11.27
C PHE A 10 7.25 -4.85 -11.97
N LYS A 11 8.40 -5.50 -11.74
CA LYS A 11 9.66 -5.21 -12.40
C LYS A 11 9.59 -5.31 -13.93
N LYS A 12 9.01 -6.38 -14.47
CA LYS A 12 8.85 -6.54 -15.93
C LYS A 12 7.89 -5.49 -16.50
N ALA A 13 6.82 -5.16 -15.77
CA ALA A 13 5.84 -4.16 -16.19
C ALA A 13 6.45 -2.74 -16.26
N VAL A 14 7.19 -2.32 -15.23
CA VAL A 14 7.84 -1.00 -15.18
C VAL A 14 8.94 -0.85 -16.24
N LEU A 15 9.69 -1.93 -16.50
CA LEU A 15 10.78 -1.89 -17.48
C LEU A 15 10.32 -2.05 -18.93
N GLY A 16 9.01 -2.26 -19.17
CA GLY A 16 8.46 -2.44 -20.52
C GLY A 16 9.01 -3.67 -21.26
N ILE A 17 9.58 -4.65 -20.54
CA ILE A 17 10.19 -5.84 -21.13
C ILE A 17 9.07 -6.73 -21.67
N ARG A 18 8.94 -6.77 -23.00
CA ARG A 18 8.13 -7.77 -23.71
C ARG A 18 8.96 -9.05 -23.80
N ASP A 19 8.33 -10.22 -23.70
CA ASP A 19 8.99 -11.55 -23.65
C ASP A 19 9.74 -11.95 -24.95
N GLU A 20 10.11 -10.99 -25.80
CA GLU A 20 10.95 -11.25 -26.97
C GLU A 20 12.41 -10.99 -26.63
N GLY A 21 13.13 -12.10 -26.44
CA GLY A 21 14.58 -12.25 -26.33
C GLY A 21 15.41 -10.97 -26.26
N ASP A 22 15.66 -10.47 -25.05
CA ASP A 22 16.80 -9.59 -24.81
C ASP A 22 17.57 -10.06 -23.58
N SER A 23 18.85 -10.32 -23.85
CA SER A 23 20.01 -10.38 -22.96
C SER A 23 19.73 -9.80 -21.58
N MET A 24 19.91 -10.64 -20.55
CA MET A 24 19.81 -10.27 -19.14
C MET A 24 20.76 -9.10 -18.87
N ARG A 25 20.26 -7.86 -19.00
CA ARG A 25 20.95 -6.67 -18.48
C ARG A 25 21.17 -6.96 -17.01
N ASP A 26 22.44 -7.02 -16.59
CA ASP A 26 22.80 -7.14 -15.19
C ASP A 26 22.13 -5.99 -14.44
N LEU A 27 20.98 -6.31 -13.87
CA LEU A 27 20.15 -5.36 -13.15
C LEU A 27 20.95 -4.97 -11.93
N GLN A 28 21.43 -3.74 -11.92
CA GLN A 28 22.16 -3.17 -10.79
C GLN A 28 21.22 -3.10 -9.59
N VAL A 29 21.19 -4.16 -8.80
CA VAL A 29 20.40 -4.21 -7.56
C VAL A 29 21.06 -3.24 -6.59
N MET A 30 20.37 -2.15 -6.28
CA MET A 30 20.84 -1.25 -5.23
C MET A 30 20.79 -2.00 -3.90
N LYS A 31 21.96 -2.23 -3.31
CA LYS A 31 22.08 -2.72 -1.94
C LYS A 31 22.03 -1.52 -1.02
N VAL A 32 20.91 -1.34 -0.34
CA VAL A 32 20.73 -0.30 0.66
C VAL A 32 21.00 -0.93 2.04
N PRO A 33 21.88 -0.33 2.88
CA PRO A 33 22.11 -0.84 4.23
C PRO A 33 20.83 -0.73 5.07
N ILE A 34 20.64 -1.68 5.97
CA ILE A 34 19.50 -1.68 6.89
C ILE A 34 19.70 -0.54 7.89
N ASN A 35 18.66 0.28 8.09
CA ASN A 35 18.65 1.26 9.18
C ASN A 35 18.32 0.53 10.49
N GLU A 36 19.36 0.20 11.27
CA GLU A 36 19.21 -0.53 12.53
C GLU A 36 18.49 0.27 13.62
N GLU A 37 18.66 1.59 13.65
CA GLU A 37 18.00 2.48 14.61
C GLU A 37 16.48 2.47 14.40
N LEU A 38 16.05 2.63 13.15
CA LEU A 38 14.64 2.54 12.78
C LEU A 38 14.08 1.14 13.06
N CYS A 39 14.86 0.08 12.82
CA CYS A 39 14.43 -1.28 13.16
C CYS A 39 14.20 -1.46 14.66
N LYS A 40 15.00 -0.82 15.52
CA LYS A 40 14.81 -0.81 16.97
C LYS A 40 13.55 -0.01 17.36
N GLU A 41 13.33 1.15 16.75
CA GLU A 41 12.11 1.95 16.99
C GLU A 41 10.82 1.23 16.57
N LEU A 42 10.90 0.41 15.52
CA LEU A 42 9.76 -0.38 15.05
C LEU A 42 9.52 -1.64 15.89
N GLN A 43 10.38 -1.95 16.86
CA GLN A 43 10.13 -3.05 17.79
C GLN A 43 8.86 -2.78 18.61
N GLY A 44 7.98 -3.77 18.68
CA GLY A 44 6.66 -3.61 19.33
C GLY A 44 5.58 -2.99 18.44
N SER A 45 5.93 -2.60 17.21
CA SER A 45 4.93 -2.21 16.20
C SER A 45 4.18 -3.44 15.66
N MET A 46 2.98 -3.20 15.18
CA MET A 46 2.12 -4.21 14.55
C MET A 46 1.83 -3.81 13.11
N VAL A 47 1.61 -4.79 12.25
CA VAL A 47 1.11 -4.57 10.88
C VAL A 47 -0.29 -5.17 10.78
N GLY A 48 -1.23 -4.32 10.38
CA GLY A 48 -2.60 -4.69 10.10
C GLY A 48 -2.88 -4.80 8.60
N TYR A 49 -3.74 -5.75 8.24
CA TYR A 49 -4.35 -5.88 6.93
C TYR A 49 -5.75 -5.28 6.99
N LEU A 50 -5.99 -4.21 6.26
CA LEU A 50 -7.25 -3.50 6.22
C LEU A 50 -8.37 -4.45 5.74
N ALA A 51 -9.48 -4.47 6.47
CA ALA A 51 -10.62 -5.34 6.16
C ALA A 51 -11.48 -4.80 5.00
N ARG A 52 -11.41 -3.50 4.72
CA ARG A 52 -12.13 -2.78 3.67
C ARG A 52 -11.21 -1.69 3.11
N GLU A 53 -11.58 -1.07 1.99
CA GLU A 53 -10.99 0.21 1.58
C GLU A 53 -11.33 1.24 2.66
N GLN A 54 -10.39 1.40 3.60
CA GLN A 54 -10.53 2.26 4.76
C GLN A 54 -9.40 3.28 4.72
N ASP A 55 -9.77 4.56 4.70
CA ASP A 55 -8.81 5.64 4.82
C ASP A 55 -8.07 5.49 6.17
N VAL A 56 -6.77 5.28 6.11
CA VAL A 56 -5.89 5.15 7.27
C VAL A 56 -6.02 6.36 8.21
N ARG A 57 -6.37 7.55 7.69
CA ARG A 57 -6.65 8.74 8.48
C ARG A 57 -7.85 8.54 9.40
N ARG A 58 -8.90 7.84 8.96
CA ARG A 58 -10.07 7.55 9.81
C ARG A 58 -9.69 6.62 10.95
N ILE A 59 -8.88 5.60 10.68
CA ILE A 59 -8.37 4.68 11.70
C ILE A 59 -7.55 5.43 12.74
N GLN A 60 -6.65 6.31 12.29
CA GLN A 60 -5.86 7.19 13.14
C GLN A 60 -6.75 8.05 14.05
N THR A 61 -7.78 8.70 13.49
CA THR A 61 -8.71 9.52 14.27
C THR A 61 -9.47 8.70 15.30
N THR A 62 -9.95 7.51 14.94
CA THR A 62 -10.68 6.64 15.88
C THR A 62 -9.80 6.24 17.07
N PHE A 63 -8.58 5.77 16.82
CA PHE A 63 -7.67 5.38 17.92
C PHE A 63 -7.30 6.56 18.81
N TYR A 64 -7.12 7.75 18.22
CA TYR A 64 -6.93 8.97 19.00
C TYR A 64 -8.11 9.23 19.96
N MET A 65 -9.34 9.19 19.44
CA MET A 65 -10.56 9.41 20.23
C MET A 65 -10.81 8.30 21.26
N GLU A 66 -10.28 7.10 21.03
CA GLU A 66 -10.36 5.97 21.96
C GLU A 66 -9.34 6.03 23.10
N GLY A 67 -8.52 7.09 23.17
CA GLY A 67 -7.55 7.32 24.25
C GLY A 67 -6.13 6.88 23.92
N PHE A 68 -5.81 6.69 22.64
CA PHE A 68 -4.48 6.29 22.17
C PHE A 68 -3.80 7.38 21.32
N PRO A 69 -3.53 8.57 21.90
CA PRO A 69 -2.96 9.69 21.13
C PRO A 69 -1.53 9.44 20.66
N SER A 70 -0.82 8.50 21.30
CA SER A 70 0.56 8.15 20.94
C SER A 70 0.65 7.11 19.82
N VAL A 71 -0.47 6.47 19.47
CA VAL A 71 -0.52 5.50 18.38
C VAL A 71 -0.58 6.24 17.05
N LEU A 72 0.28 5.81 16.14
CA LEU A 72 0.35 6.26 14.75
C LEU A 72 0.04 5.10 13.81
N VAL A 73 -0.86 5.34 12.87
CA VAL A 73 -1.23 4.42 11.80
C VAL A 73 -0.71 4.98 10.48
N THR A 74 0.13 4.21 9.79
CA THR A 74 0.78 4.64 8.54
C THR A 74 0.49 3.62 7.45
N HIS A 75 -0.03 4.08 6.30
CA HIS A 75 -0.25 3.21 5.14
C HIS A 75 1.08 2.68 4.61
N MET A 76 1.16 1.38 4.32
CA MET A 76 2.39 0.73 3.81
C MET A 76 2.30 0.41 2.31
N GLY A 77 1.17 0.67 1.66
CA GLY A 77 0.85 0.23 0.31
C GLY A 77 -0.14 -0.94 0.29
N GLY A 78 -1.01 -0.97 -0.72
CA GLY A 78 -2.07 -1.96 -0.81
C GLY A 78 -3.02 -1.87 0.38
N ASN A 79 -3.41 -3.03 0.91
CA ASN A 79 -4.28 -3.12 2.08
C ASN A 79 -3.51 -3.21 3.41
N MET A 80 -2.27 -2.72 3.49
CA MET A 80 -1.43 -2.87 4.68
C MET A 80 -1.22 -1.54 5.40
N ALA A 81 -1.31 -1.55 6.73
CA ALA A 81 -0.99 -0.40 7.56
C ALA A 81 -0.10 -0.79 8.73
N LEU A 82 0.90 0.05 9.02
CA LEU A 82 1.76 -0.04 10.18
C LEU A 82 1.10 0.69 11.34
N ILE A 83 1.05 0.04 12.50
CA ILE A 83 0.59 0.61 13.77
C ILE A 83 1.80 0.66 14.69
N ARG A 84 2.24 1.86 15.02
CA ARG A 84 3.39 2.11 15.91
C ARG A 84 3.01 3.09 17.00
N SER A 85 3.81 3.17 18.05
CA SER A 85 3.65 4.18 19.09
C SER A 85 5.01 4.63 19.59
N SER A 86 5.12 5.89 20.02
CA SER A 86 6.29 6.39 20.74
C SER A 86 6.35 5.89 22.20
N VAL A 87 5.26 5.32 22.71
CA VAL A 87 5.14 4.79 24.07
C VAL A 87 5.15 3.27 24.03
N GLU A 88 6.11 2.67 24.75
CA GLU A 88 6.26 1.22 24.80
C GLU A 88 4.99 0.53 25.33
N GLY A 89 4.58 -0.54 24.64
CA GLY A 89 3.41 -1.32 25.00
C GLY A 89 2.05 -0.71 24.64
N ASP A 90 2.00 0.54 24.14
CA ASP A 90 0.72 1.19 23.83
C ASP A 90 -0.03 0.50 22.68
N VAL A 91 0.70 0.07 21.64
CA VAL A 91 0.13 -0.72 20.54
C VAL A 91 -0.46 -2.04 21.04
N ALA A 92 0.24 -2.74 21.95
CA ALA A 92 -0.26 -3.97 22.54
C ALA A 92 -1.48 -3.73 23.44
N ARG A 93 -1.50 -2.59 24.15
CA ARG A 93 -2.65 -2.16 24.96
C ARG A 93 -3.86 -1.86 24.08
N LEU A 94 -3.69 -1.13 22.98
CA LEU A 94 -4.74 -0.85 22.00
C LEU A 94 -5.36 -2.14 21.47
N VAL A 95 -4.53 -3.07 20.97
CA VAL A 95 -4.99 -4.34 20.41
C VAL A 95 -5.74 -5.18 21.45
N ARG A 96 -5.37 -5.10 22.73
CA ARG A 96 -6.03 -5.83 23.82
C ARG A 96 -7.33 -5.16 24.29
N SER A 97 -7.33 -3.84 24.47
CA SER A 97 -8.46 -3.13 25.10
C SER A 97 -9.52 -2.66 24.12
N LYS A 98 -9.16 -2.47 22.84
CA LYS A 98 -10.05 -2.01 21.76
C LYS A 98 -10.21 -3.06 20.68
N LYS A 99 -10.44 -4.31 21.10
CA LYS A 99 -10.53 -5.47 20.21
C LYS A 99 -11.61 -5.29 19.12
N GLU A 100 -12.79 -4.78 19.48
CA GLU A 100 -13.88 -4.56 18.52
C GLU A 100 -13.50 -3.54 17.43
N SER A 101 -12.92 -2.41 17.82
CA SER A 101 -12.45 -1.39 16.87
C SER A 101 -11.35 -1.93 15.97
N VAL A 102 -10.42 -2.69 16.55
CA VAL A 102 -9.34 -3.33 15.80
C VAL A 102 -9.86 -4.37 14.80
N GLU A 103 -10.80 -5.23 15.20
CA GLU A 103 -11.43 -6.22 14.32
C GLU A 103 -12.34 -5.59 13.25
N TYR A 104 -12.91 -4.41 13.54
CA TYR A 104 -13.66 -3.62 12.57
C TYR A 104 -12.77 -3.09 11.44
N TYR A 105 -11.58 -2.59 11.77
CA TYR A 105 -10.66 -2.00 10.79
C TYR A 105 -9.76 -3.02 10.11
N PHE A 106 -9.32 -4.05 10.82
CA PHE A 106 -8.29 -4.98 10.36
C PHE A 106 -8.80 -6.42 10.31
N SER A 107 -8.68 -7.05 9.14
CA SER A 107 -8.97 -8.47 8.95
C SER A 107 -7.92 -9.36 9.61
N LYS A 108 -6.69 -8.86 9.74
CA LYS A 108 -5.57 -9.56 10.35
C LYS A 108 -4.58 -8.56 10.92
N ILE A 109 -4.03 -8.84 12.09
CA ILE A 109 -2.89 -8.12 12.67
C ILE A 109 -1.79 -9.11 13.01
N LYS A 110 -0.53 -8.70 12.77
CA LYS A 110 0.66 -9.47 13.15
C LYS A 110 1.78 -8.54 13.60
N PRO A 111 2.74 -9.00 14.42
CA PRO A 111 3.91 -8.22 14.75
C PRO A 111 4.68 -7.78 13.50
N TRP A 112 5.18 -6.55 13.51
CA TRP A 112 6.06 -6.06 12.45
C TRP A 112 7.36 -6.87 12.44
N ASN A 113 7.90 -7.11 11.24
CA ASN A 113 9.24 -7.67 11.07
C ASN A 113 9.90 -7.12 9.81
N PRO A 114 11.24 -7.04 9.73
CA PRO A 114 11.96 -6.49 8.57
C PRO A 114 11.74 -7.25 7.27
N GLY A 115 11.41 -8.55 7.33
CA GLY A 115 11.14 -9.39 6.16
C GLY A 115 9.73 -9.22 5.59
N LEU A 116 8.90 -8.39 6.22
CA LEU A 116 7.52 -8.16 5.85
C LEU A 116 7.46 -7.23 4.64
N LEU A 117 7.25 -7.82 3.47
CA LEU A 117 7.13 -7.11 2.22
C LEU A 117 5.67 -6.86 1.87
N VAL A 118 5.41 -5.63 1.41
CA VAL A 118 4.11 -5.24 0.87
C VAL A 118 4.00 -5.78 -0.55
N VAL A 119 2.93 -6.54 -0.80
CA VAL A 119 2.75 -7.29 -2.05
C VAL A 119 2.17 -6.41 -3.17
N GLN A 120 1.38 -5.39 -2.80
CA GLN A 120 0.69 -4.53 -3.75
C GLN A 120 1.31 -3.12 -3.76
N ARG A 121 1.50 -2.57 -4.95
CA ARG A 121 2.02 -1.22 -5.17
C ARG A 121 0.96 -0.38 -5.83
N GLU A 122 0.86 0.86 -5.38
CA GLU A 122 -0.03 1.88 -5.92
C GLU A 122 0.85 2.95 -6.54
N VAL A 123 0.51 3.39 -7.74
CA VAL A 123 1.27 4.37 -8.49
C VAL A 123 0.31 5.34 -9.16
N TRP A 124 0.66 6.62 -9.12
CA TRP A 124 0.00 7.64 -9.93
C TRP A 124 0.65 7.68 -11.31
N ILE A 125 -0.18 7.78 -12.35
CA ILE A 125 0.26 7.85 -13.73
C ILE A 125 -0.24 9.15 -14.31
N GLN A 126 0.70 9.96 -14.80
CA GLN A 126 0.38 11.19 -15.51
C GLN A 126 0.49 10.94 -17.01
N VAL A 127 -0.57 11.26 -17.75
CA VAL A 127 -0.66 11.03 -19.20
C VAL A 127 -0.82 12.38 -19.91
N TYR A 128 0.06 12.65 -20.87
CA TYR A 128 0.07 13.90 -21.63
C TYR A 128 -0.33 13.68 -23.09
N GLY A 129 -0.86 14.72 -23.73
CA GLY A 129 -1.18 14.71 -25.17
C GLY A 129 -2.47 13.96 -25.51
N ILE A 130 -3.36 13.75 -24.55
CA ILE A 130 -4.67 13.11 -24.77
C ILE A 130 -5.53 14.04 -25.64
N PRO A 131 -6.05 13.58 -26.79
CA PRO A 131 -7.00 14.34 -27.57
C PRO A 131 -8.27 14.66 -26.77
N LEU A 132 -8.74 15.91 -26.81
CA LEU A 132 -9.88 16.36 -25.99
C LEU A 132 -11.17 15.55 -26.22
N HIS A 133 -11.39 15.04 -27.44
CA HIS A 133 -12.60 14.28 -27.77
C HIS A 133 -12.65 12.86 -27.17
N ILE A 134 -11.53 12.37 -26.61
CA ILE A 134 -11.50 11.10 -25.85
C ILE A 134 -11.25 11.33 -24.35
N TRP A 135 -11.24 12.58 -23.89
CA TRP A 135 -11.08 12.90 -22.49
C TRP A 135 -12.31 12.43 -21.71
N GLY A 136 -12.13 11.51 -20.77
CA GLY A 136 -13.22 11.00 -19.94
C GLY A 136 -12.80 9.80 -19.11
N GLU A 137 -13.59 9.49 -18.08
CA GLU A 137 -13.36 8.42 -17.12
C GLU A 137 -13.08 7.06 -17.79
N GLU A 138 -13.84 6.71 -18.82
CA GLU A 138 -13.70 5.46 -19.57
C GLU A 138 -12.31 5.30 -20.22
N PHE A 139 -11.74 6.38 -20.77
CA PHE A 139 -10.41 6.35 -21.37
C PHE A 139 -9.34 6.05 -20.31
N PHE A 140 -9.39 6.74 -19.17
CA PHE A 140 -8.41 6.55 -18.11
C PHE A 140 -8.54 5.19 -17.42
N LYS A 141 -9.78 4.69 -17.22
CA LYS A 141 -10.00 3.31 -16.78
C LYS A 141 -9.39 2.32 -17.76
N MET A 142 -9.53 2.53 -19.07
CA MET A 142 -8.91 1.69 -20.09
C MET A 142 -7.38 1.70 -19.99
N VAL A 143 -6.76 2.86 -19.77
CA VAL A 143 -5.31 2.99 -19.56
C VAL A 143 -4.87 2.26 -18.28
N GLY A 144 -5.54 2.54 -17.16
CA GLY A 144 -5.26 1.91 -15.86
C GLY A 144 -5.36 0.39 -15.92
N ASN A 145 -6.45 -0.12 -16.51
CA ASN A 145 -6.71 -1.56 -16.66
C ASN A 145 -5.67 -2.30 -17.52
N ARG A 146 -4.91 -1.60 -18.38
CA ARG A 146 -3.78 -2.22 -19.10
C ARG A 146 -2.53 -2.38 -18.25
N LEU A 147 -2.39 -1.60 -17.18
CA LEU A 147 -1.21 -1.54 -16.33
C LEU A 147 -1.41 -2.25 -14.99
N GLY A 148 -2.67 -2.36 -14.54
CA GLY A 148 -3.04 -3.02 -13.29
C GLY A 148 -4.53 -2.86 -13.01
N VAL A 149 -4.86 -2.74 -11.73
CA VAL A 149 -6.22 -2.40 -11.29
C VAL A 149 -6.33 -0.89 -11.18
N PHE A 150 -7.27 -0.28 -11.89
CA PHE A 150 -7.59 1.14 -11.72
C PHE A 150 -8.19 1.37 -10.32
N LEU A 151 -7.69 2.38 -9.60
CA LEU A 151 -8.15 2.71 -8.25
C LEU A 151 -8.97 4.00 -8.25
N ASP A 152 -8.36 5.12 -8.65
CA ASP A 152 -9.01 6.43 -8.55
C ASP A 152 -8.37 7.48 -9.47
N PHE A 153 -9.00 8.65 -9.51
CA PHE A 153 -8.53 9.88 -10.14
C PHE A 153 -8.03 10.88 -9.10
N ASP A 154 -7.14 11.77 -9.51
CA ASP A 154 -6.88 12.98 -8.73
C ASP A 154 -8.03 13.98 -8.91
N GLU A 155 -8.18 14.89 -7.95
CA GLU A 155 -9.28 15.86 -7.94
C GLU A 155 -9.29 16.78 -9.18
N GLU A 156 -8.13 17.11 -9.73
CA GLU A 156 -8.02 17.98 -10.92
C GLU A 156 -8.54 17.25 -12.17
N THR A 157 -8.19 15.97 -12.32
CA THR A 157 -8.69 15.14 -13.43
C THR A 157 -10.21 14.95 -13.37
N ILE A 158 -10.78 14.72 -12.18
CA ILE A 158 -12.24 14.61 -11.98
C ILE A 158 -12.93 15.92 -12.37
N SER A 159 -12.34 17.07 -12.03
CA SER A 159 -12.95 18.38 -12.31
C SER A 159 -13.09 18.69 -13.81
N MET A 160 -12.34 17.98 -14.66
CA MET A 160 -12.34 18.16 -16.11
C MET A 160 -13.22 17.16 -16.88
N SER A 161 -13.81 16.17 -16.20
CA SER A 161 -14.71 15.15 -16.78
C SER A 161 -16.16 15.42 -16.43
#